data_AF-A0A382JR72-F1
#
_entry.id   AF-A0A382JR72-F1
#
_cell.length_a   1.000
_cell.length_b   1.000
_cell.length_c   1.000
_cell.angle_alpha   90.00
_cell.angle_beta   90.00
_cell.angle_gamma   90.00
#
_symmetry.space_group_name_H-M   'P 1'
#
loop_
_entity.id
_entity.type
_entity.pdbx_description
1 polymer ?
#
loop_
_entity_poly.entity_id
_entity_poly.type
_entity_poly.pdbx_seq_one_letter_code
_entity_poly.pdbx_strand_id
1 'polypeptide(L)'
;MATPAAYNGFSRLAAPAINIWLLNRRRQGKEDKLRFAERLGRPGLARPDGRLAWAHAASVGESLAVLPLAERLNAEGLNVLITSGTVTSARVLEKRLPERMVHQYVPLDRP
;
A
#
# COMPACT_ATOMS: atom_id res chain seq x y z
N MET A 1 6.63 -18.58 27.02
CA MET A 1 6.52 -18.37 25.56
C MET A 1 5.07 -18.57 25.18
N ALA A 2 4.34 -17.50 24.84
CA ALA A 2 2.98 -17.65 24.31
C ALA A 2 3.08 -18.38 22.97
N THR A 3 2.49 -19.58 22.89
CA THR A 3 2.51 -20.40 21.68
C THR A 3 1.97 -19.61 20.49
N PRO A 4 2.61 -19.64 19.30
CA PRO A 4 2.12 -18.97 18.09
C PRO A 4 0.65 -19.25 17.77
N ALA A 5 0.12 -20.41 18.20
CA ALA A 5 -1.29 -20.78 18.10
C ALA A 5 -2.23 -19.83 18.85
N ALA A 6 -1.88 -19.39 20.06
CA ALA A 6 -2.70 -18.47 20.84
C ALA A 6 -2.71 -17.06 20.23
N TYR A 7 -1.53 -16.60 19.78
CA TYR A 7 -1.39 -15.33 19.04
C TYR A 7 -2.21 -15.35 17.74
N ASN A 8 -2.08 -16.42 16.94
CA ASN A 8 -2.83 -16.55 15.68
C ASN A 8 -4.33 -16.69 15.91
N GLY A 9 -4.75 -17.43 16.94
CA GLY A 9 -6.15 -17.57 17.33
C GLY A 9 -6.77 -16.22 17.71
N PHE A 10 -6.08 -15.45 18.56
CA PHE A 10 -6.53 -14.11 18.93
C PHE A 10 -6.58 -13.15 17.74
N SER A 11 -5.54 -13.12 16.91
CA SER A 11 -5.48 -12.27 15.72
C SER A 11 -6.62 -12.57 14.73
N ARG A 12 -7.01 -13.85 14.57
CA ARG A 12 -8.16 -14.24 13.74
C ARG A 12 -9.49 -13.80 14.35
N LEU A 13 -9.66 -13.94 15.66
CA LEU A 13 -10.87 -13.49 16.35
C LEU A 13 -11.02 -11.96 16.32
N ALA A 14 -9.92 -11.22 16.25
CA ALA A 14 -9.91 -9.76 16.11
C ALA A 14 -10.20 -9.27 14.68
N ALA A 15 -10.15 -10.14 13.66
CA ALA A 15 -10.33 -9.77 12.25
C ALA A 15 -11.64 -9.01 11.93
N PRO A 16 -12.81 -9.37 12.51
CA PRO A 16 -14.05 -8.61 12.30
C PRO A 16 -13.96 -7.16 12.83
N ALA A 17 -13.30 -6.95 13.97
CA ALA A 17 -13.12 -5.62 14.54
C ALA A 17 -12.26 -4.74 13.63
N ILE A 18 -11.24 -5.32 12.99
CA ILE A 18 -10.39 -4.63 12.02
C ILE A 18 -11.19 -4.21 10.78
N ASN A 19 -12.13 -5.04 10.31
CA ASN A 19 -13.02 -4.68 9.20
C ASN A 19 -13.93 -3.49 9.57
N ILE A 20 -14.51 -3.48 10.78
CA ILE A 20 -15.32 -2.35 11.27
C ILE A 20 -14.48 -1.08 11.35
N TRP A 21 -13.26 -1.17 11.87
CA TRP A 21 -12.33 -0.04 11.93
C TRP A 21 -11.99 0.51 10.54
N LEU A 22 -11.71 -0.35 9.56
CA LEU A 22 -11.46 0.06 8.17
C LEU A 22 -12.68 0.75 7.55
N LEU A 23 -13.90 0.23 7.79
CA LEU A 23 -15.14 0.86 7.32
C LEU A 23 -15.34 2.25 7.95
N ASN A 24 -15.03 2.39 9.24
CA ASN A 24 -15.09 3.68 9.93
C ASN A 24 -14.05 4.67 9.37
N ARG A 25 -12.81 4.21 9.10
CA ARG A 25 -11.79 5.03 8.41
C ARG A 25 -12.25 5.48 7.03
N ARG A 26 -12.87 4.59 6.26
CA ARG A 26 -13.46 4.91 4.96
C ARG A 26 -14.55 5.97 5.07
N ARG A 27 -15.43 5.88 6.08
CA ARG A 27 -16.45 6.91 6.37
C ARG A 27 -15.84 8.26 6.73
N GLN A 28 -14.72 8.26 7.46
CA GLN A 28 -13.96 9.46 7.85
C GLN A 28 -13.10 10.06 6.72
N GLY A 29 -13.11 9.48 5.51
CA GLY A 29 -12.27 9.96 4.40
C GLY A 29 -10.78 9.65 4.55
N LYS A 30 -10.41 8.77 5.49
CA LYS A 30 -9.02 8.31 5.71
C LYS A 30 -8.61 7.17 4.78
N GLU A 31 -9.51 6.73 3.91
CA GLU A 31 -9.28 5.76 2.85
C GLU A 31 -9.84 6.29 1.54
N ASP A 32 -9.22 5.89 0.43
CA ASP A 32 -9.74 6.17 -0.90
C ASP A 32 -10.96 5.29 -1.19
N LYS A 33 -12.09 5.91 -1.53
CA LYS A 33 -13.34 5.17 -1.76
C LYS A 33 -13.32 4.33 -3.03
N LEU A 34 -12.61 4.78 -4.07
CA LEU A 34 -12.52 4.12 -5.37
C LEU A 34 -11.48 3.00 -5.34
N ARG A 35 -10.38 3.24 -4.62
CA ARG A 35 -9.25 2.32 -4.54
C ARG A 35 -9.24 1.46 -3.27
N PHE A 36 -10.34 1.44 -2.51
CA PHE A 36 -10.46 0.70 -1.25
C PHE A 36 -10.17 -0.80 -1.39
N ALA A 37 -10.44 -1.37 -2.58
CA ALA A 37 -10.16 -2.77 -2.86
C ALA A 37 -8.67 -3.13 -2.70
N GLU A 38 -7.76 -2.18 -2.95
CA GLU A 38 -6.31 -2.38 -2.78
C GLU A 38 -5.95 -2.67 -1.31
N ARG A 39 -6.60 -1.97 -0.36
CA ARG A 39 -6.46 -2.23 1.09
C ARG A 39 -6.95 -3.63 1.49
N LEU A 40 -7.76 -4.27 0.64
CA LEU A 40 -8.24 -5.64 0.80
C LEU A 40 -7.36 -6.67 0.08
N GLY A 41 -6.26 -6.27 -0.55
CA GLY A 41 -5.38 -7.15 -1.33
C GLY A 41 -5.85 -7.38 -2.77
N ARG A 42 -6.77 -6.55 -3.27
CA ARG A 42 -7.24 -6.60 -4.67
C ARG A 42 -6.63 -5.42 -5.43
N PRO A 43 -5.50 -5.61 -6.12
CA PRO A 43 -4.82 -4.53 -6.82
C PRO A 43 -5.67 -3.98 -7.96
N GLY A 44 -5.58 -2.66 -8.21
CA GLY A 44 -6.28 -2.00 -9.31
C GLY A 44 -5.59 -2.09 -10.67
N LEU A 45 -4.34 -2.58 -10.70
CA LEU A 45 -3.53 -2.73 -11.90
C LEU A 45 -2.94 -4.13 -11.95
N ALA A 46 -2.82 -4.68 -13.17
CA ALA A 46 -2.06 -5.90 -13.41
C ALA A 46 -0.58 -5.67 -13.09
N ARG A 47 0.11 -6.74 -12.70
CA ARG A 47 1.57 -6.70 -12.51
C ARG A 47 2.23 -6.41 -13.87
N PRO A 48 3.07 -5.37 -14.00
CA PRO A 48 3.84 -5.14 -15.22
C PRO A 48 4.77 -6.31 -15.53
N ASP A 49 4.95 -6.60 -16.82
CA ASP A 49 5.92 -7.60 -17.26
C ASP A 49 7.36 -7.18 -16.94
N GLY A 50 8.20 -8.17 -16.67
CA GLY A 50 9.63 -7.97 -16.39
C GLY A 50 9.98 -7.73 -14.92
N ARG A 51 11.11 -7.05 -14.69
CA ARG A 51 11.65 -6.80 -13.35
C ARG A 51 10.85 -5.67 -12.67
N LEU A 52 10.52 -5.87 -11.40
CA LEU A 52 9.75 -4.94 -10.59
C LEU A 52 10.50 -4.67 -9.29
N ALA A 53 10.84 -3.40 -9.05
CA ALA A 53 11.26 -2.92 -7.75
C ALA A 53 10.04 -2.48 -6.95
N TRP A 54 9.92 -2.92 -5.70
CA TRP A 54 8.84 -2.51 -4.81
C TRP A 54 9.40 -1.73 -3.61
N ALA A 55 8.89 -0.52 -3.40
CA ALA A 55 9.17 0.28 -2.23
C ALA A 55 7.88 0.58 -1.44
N HIS A 56 8.01 0.65 -0.12
CA HIS A 56 6.95 1.11 0.77
C HIS A 56 7.33 2.45 1.41
N ALA A 57 6.40 3.40 1.39
CA ALA A 57 6.51 4.68 2.05
C ALA A 57 5.31 4.86 3.01
N ALA A 58 5.58 4.80 4.31
CA ALA A 58 4.58 4.91 5.36
C ALA A 58 4.13 6.36 5.58
N SER A 59 4.93 7.34 5.14
CA SER A 59 4.64 8.77 5.30
C SER A 59 4.80 9.57 4.01
N VAL A 60 4.35 10.84 4.04
CA VAL A 60 4.55 11.79 2.94
C VAL A 60 6.04 12.09 2.75
N GLY A 61 6.80 12.24 3.84
CA GLY A 61 8.25 12.49 3.78
C GLY A 61 8.99 11.34 3.10
N GLU A 62 8.69 10.10 3.48
CA GLU A 62 9.25 8.90 2.84
C GLU A 62 8.80 8.77 1.38
N SER A 63 7.54 9.11 1.08
CA SER A 63 7.02 9.07 -0.29
C SER A 63 7.77 10.03 -1.21
N LEU A 64 8.23 11.17 -0.69
CA LEU A 64 9.06 12.10 -1.44
C LEU A 64 10.52 11.64 -1.49
N ALA A 65 11.05 11.13 -0.38
CA ALA A 65 12.43 10.67 -0.27
C ALA A 65 12.73 9.47 -1.18
N VAL A 66 11.73 8.62 -1.48
CA VAL A 66 11.92 7.45 -2.33
C VAL A 66 11.93 7.78 -3.83
N LEU A 67 11.38 8.93 -4.25
CA LEU A 67 11.24 9.28 -5.67
C LEU A 67 12.58 9.29 -6.44
N PRO A 68 13.66 9.92 -5.96
CA PRO A 68 14.93 9.93 -6.70
C PRO A 68 15.53 8.54 -6.90
N LEU A 69 15.35 7.64 -5.92
CA LEU A 69 15.78 6.25 -6.04
C LEU A 69 14.91 5.50 -7.07
N ALA A 70 13.60 5.67 -6.98
CA ALA A 70 12.66 5.06 -7.92
C ALA A 70 12.90 5.51 -9.36
N GLU A 71 13.19 6.79 -9.58
CA GLU A 71 13.54 7.34 -10.88
C GLU A 71 14.81 6.70 -11.46
N ARG A 72 15.85 6.50 -10.64
CA ARG A 72 17.08 5.81 -11.07
C ARG A 72 16.84 4.34 -11.43
N LEU A 73 16.08 3.61 -10.62
CA LEU A 73 15.72 2.22 -10.90
C LEU A 73 14.89 2.10 -12.19
N ASN A 74 13.98 3.06 -12.41
CA ASN A 74 13.21 3.11 -13.64
C ASN A 74 14.08 3.43 -14.87
N ALA A 75 15.09 4.30 -14.73
CA ALA A 75 16.06 4.57 -15.79
C ALA A 75 16.94 3.36 -16.13
N GLU A 76 17.19 2.46 -15.17
CA GLU A 76 17.84 1.16 -15.38
C GLU A 76 16.92 0.11 -16.03
N GLY A 77 15.68 0.49 -16.35
CA GLY A 77 14.71 -0.37 -17.06
C GLY A 77 13.85 -1.23 -16.15
N LEU A 78 13.80 -0.98 -14.84
CA LEU A 78 12.88 -1.65 -13.92
C LEU A 78 11.52 -0.95 -13.90
N ASN A 79 10.43 -1.71 -13.79
CA ASN A 79 9.18 -1.13 -13.33
C ASN A 79 9.32 -0.82 -11.83
N VAL A 80 8.66 0.25 -11.35
CA VAL A 80 8.68 0.57 -9.92
C VAL A 80 7.26 0.66 -9.37
N LEU A 81 7.01 -0.13 -8.33
CA LEU A 81 5.80 -0.04 -7.51
C LEU A 81 6.15 0.69 -6.20
N ILE A 82 5.46 1.79 -5.94
CA ILE A 82 5.50 2.47 -4.65
C ILE A 82 4.18 2.21 -3.92
N THR A 83 4.25 1.79 -2.67
CA THR A 83 3.05 1.61 -1.83
C THR A 83 3.00 2.58 -0.68
N SER A 84 1.79 3.03 -0.34
CA SER A 84 1.56 3.86 0.85
C SER A 84 0.27 3.47 1.57
N GLY A 85 0.15 3.91 2.83
CA GLY A 85 -1.02 3.62 3.67
C GLY A 85 -1.99 4.80 3.86
N THR A 86 -1.71 5.95 3.24
CA THR A 86 -2.46 7.20 3.50
C THR A 86 -2.88 7.89 2.21
N VAL A 87 -4.09 8.46 2.22
CA VAL A 87 -4.63 9.23 1.09
C VAL A 87 -3.75 10.44 0.76
N THR A 88 -3.12 11.06 1.77
CA THR A 88 -2.21 12.18 1.55
C THR A 88 -0.97 11.77 0.77
N SER A 89 -0.34 10.64 1.12
CA SER A 89 0.83 10.13 0.41
C SER A 89 0.48 9.72 -1.02
N ALA A 90 -0.66 9.05 -1.20
CA ALA A 90 -1.16 8.67 -2.52
C ALA A 90 -1.34 9.87 -3.45
N ARG A 91 -2.00 10.95 -2.98
CA ARG A 91 -2.19 12.19 -3.75
C ARG A 91 -0.87 12.88 -4.12
N VAL A 92 0.14 12.79 -3.26
CA VAL A 92 1.46 13.35 -3.54
C VAL A 92 2.17 12.54 -4.64
N LEU A 93 2.09 11.21 -4.55
CA LEU A 93 2.68 10.30 -5.53
C LEU A 93 1.98 10.39 -6.89
N GLU A 94 0.64 10.36 -6.94
CA GLU A 94 -0.13 10.45 -8.18
C GLU A 94 0.23 11.66 -9.06
N LYS A 95 0.67 12.78 -8.46
CA LYS A 95 1.08 13.98 -9.17
C LYS A 95 2.52 13.95 -9.70
N ARG A 96 3.33 12.98 -9.27
CA ARG A 96 4.78 12.95 -9.48
C ARG A 96 5.27 11.69 -10.20
N LEU A 97 4.46 10.63 -10.28
CA LEU A 97 4.89 9.38 -10.90
C LEU A 97 4.77 9.42 -12.44
N PRO A 98 5.84 9.06 -13.18
CA PRO A 98 5.79 8.86 -14.63
C PRO A 98 5.09 7.54 -15.00
N GLU A 99 4.79 7.31 -16.29
CA GLU A 99 3.98 6.18 -16.79
C GLU A 99 4.48 4.77 -16.37
N ARG A 100 5.80 4.57 -16.18
CA ARG A 100 6.38 3.27 -15.78
C ARG A 100 6.54 3.08 -14.27
N MET A 101 6.05 4.04 -13.49
CA MET A 101 6.05 4.00 -12.04
C MET A 101 4.61 4.04 -11.54
N VAL A 102 4.24 3.07 -10.72
CA VAL A 102 2.85 2.92 -10.27
C VAL A 102 2.76 3.06 -8.75
N HIS A 103 1.69 3.68 -8.28
CA HIS A 103 1.34 3.71 -6.86
C HIS A 103 0.17 2.76 -6.57
N GLN A 104 0.27 1.96 -5.51
CA GLN A 104 -0.87 1.22 -4.94
C GLN A 104 -0.94 1.37 -3.42
N TYR A 105 -2.14 1.34 -2.85
CA TYR A 105 -2.28 1.26 -1.40
C TYR A 105 -1.77 -0.10 -0.91
N VAL A 106 -0.98 -0.08 0.17
CA VAL A 106 -0.54 -1.32 0.81
C VAL A 106 -1.77 -2.09 1.32
N PRO A 107 -1.87 -3.42 1.10
CA PRO A 107 -2.94 -4.20 1.71
C PRO A 107 -2.83 -4.14 3.23
N LEU A 108 -3.97 -4.24 3.90
CA LEU A 108 -3.95 -4.43 5.34
C LEU A 108 -3.47 -5.86 5.64
N ASP A 109 -2.42 -5.97 6.43
CA ASP A 109 -1.93 -7.25 6.93
C ASP A 109 -2.92 -7.84 7.94
N ARG A 110 -3.43 -9.03 7.62
CA ARG A 110 -4.39 -9.79 8.44
C ARG A 110 -4.15 -11.30 8.23
N PRO A 111 -4.31 -12.14 9.27
CA PRO A 111 -4.15 -13.60 9.16
C PRO A 111 -5.23 -14.30 8.34
#